data_AF-A0A963JPM5-F1
#
_entry.id   AF-A0A963JPM5-F1
#
_cell.length_a   1.000
_cell.length_b   1.000
_cell.length_c   1.000
_cell.angle_alpha   90.00
_cell.angle_beta   90.00
_cell.angle_gamma   90.00
#
_symmetry.space_group_name_H-M   'P 1'
#
loop_
_entity.id
_entity.type
_entity.pdbx_description
1 polymer ?
#
loop_
_entity_poly.entity_id
_entity_poly.type
_entity_poly.pdbx_seq_one_letter_code
_entity_poly.pdbx_strand_id
1 'polypeptide(L)'
;MATEKELSDFLHSVEKRAFKRSMYHVRNEESALDIVQDSMMRLAEHYGDKPANELPMLFQRILSNCTLDWFRRQKTHNALFSHMSDFESDGDGGGDFDLLEAWSGPEGGEQAQSAEDLARRGQTLRDIELEIQHLPPRQREAFLMRYWEEMDV
;
A
#
# COMPACT_ATOMS: atom_id res chain seq x y z
N MET A 1 13.34 -11.26 21.38
CA MET A 1 13.94 -10.58 20.22
C MET A 1 13.68 -11.47 19.02
N ALA A 2 13.28 -10.92 17.88
CA ALA A 2 13.21 -11.67 16.64
C ALA A 2 14.63 -12.06 16.21
N THR A 3 14.75 -13.24 15.62
CA THR A 3 15.97 -13.65 14.92
C THR A 3 16.03 -12.96 13.55
N GLU A 4 17.24 -12.84 12.98
CA GLU A 4 17.41 -12.31 11.62
C GLU A 4 16.54 -13.05 10.59
N LYS A 5 16.36 -14.36 10.79
CA LYS A 5 15.50 -15.18 9.94
C LYS A 5 14.02 -14.79 10.08
N GLU A 6 13.51 -14.63 11.31
CA GLU A 6 12.11 -14.22 11.53
C GLU A 6 11.82 -12.82 10.97
N LEU A 7 12.78 -11.89 11.09
CA LEU A 7 12.66 -10.57 10.47
C LEU A 7 12.62 -10.68 8.94
N SER A 8 13.51 -11.47 8.35
CA SER A 8 13.56 -11.66 6.90
C SER A 8 12.29 -12.34 6.37
N ASP A 9 11.80 -13.37 7.06
CA ASP A 9 10.56 -14.08 6.70
C ASP A 9 9.36 -13.12 6.80
N PHE A 10 9.31 -12.29 7.84
CA PHE A 10 8.30 -11.25 7.99
C PHE A 10 8.35 -10.24 6.84
N LEU A 11 9.52 -9.65 6.56
CA LEU A 11 9.69 -8.65 5.50
C LEU A 11 9.28 -9.20 4.12
N HIS A 12 9.68 -10.44 3.82
CA HIS A 12 9.28 -11.11 2.58
C HIS A 12 7.75 -11.32 2.50
N SER A 13 7.12 -11.70 3.62
CA SER A 13 5.67 -11.91 3.66
C SER A 13 4.85 -10.63 3.42
N VAL A 14 5.38 -9.46 3.82
CA VAL A 14 4.64 -8.18 3.72
C VAL A 14 4.98 -7.36 2.47
N GLU A 15 6.07 -7.69 1.76
CA GLU A 15 6.60 -6.94 0.61
C GLU A 15 5.53 -6.60 -0.43
N LYS A 16 4.88 -7.62 -1.00
CA LYS A 16 3.88 -7.44 -2.07
C LYS A 16 2.69 -6.60 -1.61
N ARG A 17 2.27 -6.78 -0.36
CA ARG A 17 1.16 -6.05 0.25
C ARG A 17 1.52 -4.58 0.49
N ALA A 18 2.70 -4.33 1.06
CA ALA A 18 3.21 -2.99 1.31
C ALA A 18 3.37 -2.21 0.00
N PHE A 19 3.92 -2.86 -1.03
CA PHE A 19 4.08 -2.26 -2.36
C PHE A 19 2.73 -1.87 -2.97
N LYS A 20 1.76 -2.79 -3.01
CA LYS A 20 0.40 -2.50 -3.52
C LYS A 20 -0.24 -1.33 -2.77
N ARG A 21 -0.13 -1.30 -1.43
CA ARG A 21 -0.66 -0.22 -0.60
C ARG A 21 0.00 1.12 -0.92
N SER A 22 1.33 1.17 -0.98
CA SER A 22 2.06 2.39 -1.34
C SER A 22 1.67 2.85 -2.74
N MET A 23 1.61 1.94 -3.71
CA MET A 23 1.25 2.23 -5.10
C MET A 23 -0.13 2.85 -5.24
N TYR A 24 -1.12 2.36 -4.48
CA TYR A 24 -2.46 2.95 -4.41
C TYR A 24 -2.43 4.42 -3.99
N HIS A 25 -1.56 4.78 -3.05
CA HIS A 25 -1.43 6.15 -2.58
C HIS A 25 -0.66 7.04 -3.55
N VAL A 26 0.49 6.60 -4.05
CA VAL A 26 1.43 7.47 -4.78
C VAL A 26 1.26 7.45 -6.30
N ARG A 27 0.59 6.44 -6.85
CA ARG A 27 0.37 6.26 -8.31
C ARG A 27 1.65 6.32 -9.15
N ASN A 28 2.79 5.96 -8.56
CA ASN A 28 4.09 5.92 -9.21
C ASN A 28 4.89 4.73 -8.65
N GLU A 29 5.32 3.83 -9.53
CA GLU A 29 5.94 2.56 -9.17
C GLU A 29 7.28 2.76 -8.45
N GLU A 30 8.15 3.62 -8.97
CA GLU A 30 9.46 3.92 -8.38
C GLU A 30 9.30 4.49 -6.97
N SER A 31 8.41 5.47 -6.80
CA SER A 31 8.08 6.05 -5.48
C SER A 31 7.49 5.02 -4.53
N ALA A 32 6.67 4.09 -5.02
CA ALA A 32 6.09 3.04 -4.19
C ALA A 32 7.16 2.05 -3.71
N LEU A 33 8.10 1.65 -4.58
CA LEU A 33 9.24 0.82 -4.23
C LEU A 33 10.13 1.53 -3.20
N ASP A 34 10.45 2.80 -3.42
CA ASP A 34 11.27 3.59 -2.50
C ASP A 34 10.66 3.65 -1.11
N ILE A 35 9.35 3.94 -1.02
CA ILE A 35 8.63 3.99 0.26
C ILE A 35 8.70 2.64 0.98
N VAL A 36 8.50 1.52 0.26
CA VAL A 36 8.56 0.18 0.85
C VAL A 36 9.97 -0.11 1.34
N GLN A 37 10.99 0.12 0.52
CA GLN A 37 12.39 -0.12 0.88
C GLN A 37 12.80 0.72 2.10
N ASP A 38 12.49 2.03 2.11
CA ASP A 38 12.72 2.91 3.26
C ASP A 38 12.05 2.36 4.53
N SER A 39 10.85 1.82 4.39
CA SER A 39 10.11 1.26 5.52
C SER A 39 10.74 -0.02 6.05
N MET A 40 11.20 -0.90 5.17
CA MET A 40 11.91 -2.13 5.53
C MET A 40 13.25 -1.84 6.20
N MET A 41 14.04 -0.91 5.65
CA MET A 41 15.33 -0.50 6.23
C MET A 41 15.14 0.10 7.63
N ARG A 42 14.21 1.03 7.80
CA ARG A 42 13.91 1.63 9.12
C ARG A 42 13.47 0.60 10.15
N LEU A 43 12.70 -0.42 9.74
CA LEU A 43 12.31 -1.51 10.64
C LEU A 43 13.55 -2.31 11.08
N ALA A 44 14.39 -2.72 10.13
CA ALA A 44 15.58 -3.52 10.41
C ALA A 44 16.60 -2.76 11.28
N GLU A 45 16.84 -1.48 10.99
CA GLU A 45 17.84 -0.65 11.69
C GLU A 45 17.42 -0.27 13.12
N HIS A 46 16.15 0.05 13.33
CA HIS A 46 15.69 0.61 14.61
C HIS A 46 14.88 -0.36 15.47
N TYR A 47 14.35 -1.43 14.88
CA TYR A 47 13.41 -2.32 15.54
C TYR A 47 13.66 -3.80 15.23
N GLY A 48 14.78 -4.16 14.59
CA GLY A 48 15.09 -5.56 14.25
C GLY A 48 15.26 -6.47 15.48
N ASP A 49 15.55 -5.90 16.65
CA ASP A 49 15.67 -6.60 17.93
C ASP A 49 14.31 -6.85 18.63
N LYS A 50 13.22 -6.26 18.13
CA LYS A 50 11.87 -6.45 18.67
C LYS A 50 11.38 -7.88 18.47
N PRO A 51 10.53 -8.41 19.36
CA PRO A 51 9.98 -9.75 19.18
C PRO A 51 9.10 -9.83 17.93
N ALA A 52 9.06 -10.99 17.28
CA ALA A 52 8.45 -11.16 15.95
C ALA A 52 6.96 -10.75 15.90
N ASN A 53 6.24 -10.88 17.01
CA ASN A 53 4.84 -10.48 17.14
C ASN A 53 4.61 -8.96 17.14
N GLU A 54 5.64 -8.15 17.42
CA GLU A 54 5.55 -6.68 17.39
C GLU A 54 5.89 -6.10 16.01
N LEU A 55 6.61 -6.85 15.16
CA LEU A 55 7.07 -6.40 13.84
C LEU A 55 5.95 -5.94 12.92
N PRO A 56 4.78 -6.63 12.83
CA PRO A 56 3.68 -6.19 11.97
C PRO A 56 3.18 -4.78 12.29
N MET A 57 2.94 -4.50 13.57
CA MET A 57 2.45 -3.20 14.04
C MET A 57 3.46 -2.08 13.81
N LEU A 58 4.73 -2.36 14.07
CA LEU A 58 5.82 -1.40 13.87
C LEU A 58 6.01 -1.10 12.38
N PHE A 59 6.04 -2.12 11.54
CA PHE A 59 6.17 -1.97 10.10
C PHE A 59 5.03 -1.12 9.53
N GLN A 60 3.79 -1.38 9.95
CA GLN A 60 2.65 -0.62 9.46
C GLN A 60 2.70 0.86 9.83
N ARG A 61 3.17 1.15 11.06
CA ARG A 61 3.41 2.53 11.53
C ARG A 61 4.49 3.22 10.71
N ILE A 62 5.60 2.53 10.46
CA ILE A 62 6.73 3.04 9.67
C ILE A 62 6.27 3.30 8.23
N LEU A 63 5.62 2.33 7.59
CA LEU A 63 5.12 2.43 6.22
C LEU A 63 4.22 3.65 6.05
N SER A 64 3.24 3.81 6.94
CA SER A 64 2.32 4.96 6.91
C SER A 64 3.06 6.29 7.10
N ASN A 65 4.06 6.35 7.97
CA ASN A 65 4.88 7.55 8.15
C ASN A 65 5.73 7.84 6.89
N CYS A 66 6.36 6.84 6.29
CA CYS A 66 7.14 7.01 5.05
C CYS A 66 6.26 7.51 3.90
N THR A 67 5.05 6.96 3.73
CA THR A 67 4.08 7.45 2.75
C THR A 67 3.71 8.92 3.00
N LEU A 68 3.45 9.30 4.26
CA LEU A 68 3.15 10.70 4.62
C LEU A 68 4.35 11.63 4.40
N ASP A 69 5.57 11.17 4.70
CA ASP A 69 6.81 11.93 4.47
C ASP A 69 6.97 12.21 2.97
N TRP A 70 6.72 11.23 2.10
CA TRP A 70 6.74 11.38 0.66
C TRP A 70 5.74 12.45 0.20
N PHE A 71 4.48 12.39 0.64
CA PHE A 71 3.48 13.41 0.29
C PHE A 71 3.86 14.81 0.78
N ARG A 72 4.49 14.95 1.96
CA ARG A 72 4.98 16.24 2.44
C ARG A 72 6.09 16.79 1.53
N ARG A 73 7.03 15.95 1.11
CA ARG A 73 8.11 16.33 0.18
C ARG A 73 7.54 16.72 -1.20
N GLN A 74 6.58 15.95 -1.72
CA GLN A 74 5.94 16.22 -3.00
C GLN A 74 5.20 17.57 -3.01
N LYS A 75 4.49 17.91 -1.92
CA LYS A 75 3.83 19.22 -1.79
C LYS A 75 4.82 20.36 -1.72
N THR A 76 5.91 20.22 -0.97
CA THR A 76 6.95 21.24 -0.90
C THR A 76 7.63 21.44 -2.25
N HIS A 77 7.93 20.34 -2.96
CA HIS A 77 8.45 20.39 -4.32
C HIS A 77 7.49 21.14 -5.24
N ASN A 78 6.22 20.72 -5.29
CA ASN A 78 5.22 21.35 -6.15
C ASN A 78 4.96 22.82 -5.79
N ALA A 79 5.05 23.22 -4.52
CA ALA A 79 4.90 24.62 -4.11
C ALA A 79 6.08 25.50 -4.59
N LEU A 80 7.30 24.97 -4.57
CA LEU A 80 8.47 25.68 -5.12
C LEU A 80 8.39 25.81 -6.64
N PHE A 81 7.90 24.78 -7.33
CA PHE A 81 7.70 24.80 -8.78
C PHE A 81 6.46 25.59 -9.22
N SER A 82 5.38 25.62 -8.42
CA SER A 82 4.17 26.41 -8.72
C SER A 82 4.45 27.92 -8.72
N HIS A 83 5.42 28.39 -7.93
CA HIS A 83 5.88 29.77 -7.99
C HIS A 83 6.61 30.12 -9.30
N MET A 84 7.08 29.13 -10.06
CA MET A 84 7.70 29.31 -11.39
C MET A 84 6.76 28.91 -12.55
N SER A 85 5.77 28.06 -12.31
CA SER A 85 4.87 27.52 -13.34
C SER A 85 3.52 28.25 -13.45
N ASP A 86 3.25 29.28 -12.65
CA ASP A 86 2.07 30.18 -12.82
C ASP A 86 2.16 31.07 -14.07
N PHE A 87 2.91 30.62 -15.09
CA PHE A 87 2.93 31.17 -16.45
C PHE A 87 2.39 30.19 -17.51
N GLU A 88 2.24 28.89 -17.24
CA GLU A 88 1.65 27.96 -18.21
C GLU A 88 0.73 26.90 -17.58
N SER A 89 -0.37 26.66 -18.29
CA SER A 89 -1.63 26.03 -17.88
C SER A 89 -1.65 24.49 -17.96
N ASP A 90 -2.33 23.88 -16.98
CA ASP A 90 -3.29 22.73 -17.00
C ASP A 90 -2.92 21.35 -17.59
N GLY A 91 -3.46 20.28 -16.96
CA GLY A 91 -3.48 18.92 -17.54
C GLY A 91 -3.55 17.75 -16.54
N ASP A 92 -4.78 17.31 -16.24
CA ASP A 92 -5.16 16.07 -15.54
C ASP A 92 -4.77 14.78 -16.30
N GLY A 93 -4.60 13.66 -15.58
CA GLY A 93 -4.17 12.37 -16.17
C GLY A 93 -4.03 11.21 -15.20
N GLY A 94 -5.10 10.87 -14.47
CA GLY A 94 -5.14 9.69 -13.60
C GLY A 94 -5.62 8.42 -14.32
N GLY A 95 -4.70 7.52 -14.66
CA GLY A 95 -5.01 6.16 -15.13
C GLY A 95 -5.47 5.26 -13.98
N ASP A 96 -6.60 4.60 -14.18
CA ASP A 96 -7.28 3.66 -13.28
C ASP A 96 -6.51 2.31 -13.22
N PHE A 97 -6.19 1.79 -12.03
CA PHE A 97 -5.49 0.51 -11.84
C PHE A 97 -6.37 -0.46 -11.03
N ASP A 98 -6.40 -1.73 -11.45
CA ASP A 98 -7.43 -2.73 -11.13
C ASP A 98 -7.14 -3.53 -9.83
N LEU A 99 -8.00 -3.37 -8.82
CA LEU A 99 -7.98 -4.14 -7.55
C LEU A 99 -7.98 -5.67 -7.76
N LEU A 100 -8.37 -6.17 -8.95
CA LEU A 100 -8.45 -7.59 -9.23
C LEU A 100 -7.12 -8.32 -9.26
N GLU A 101 -6.11 -7.69 -9.84
CA GLU A 101 -4.77 -8.26 -9.90
C GLU A 101 -4.13 -8.28 -8.51
N ALA A 102 -4.68 -7.47 -7.60
CA ALA A 102 -4.19 -7.35 -6.24
C ALA A 102 -4.65 -8.51 -5.33
N TRP A 103 -5.78 -9.15 -5.62
CA TRP A 103 -6.43 -10.16 -4.78
C TRP A 103 -6.10 -11.61 -5.22
N SER A 104 -4.90 -12.10 -4.88
CA SER A 104 -4.65 -13.54 -4.82
C SER A 104 -5.19 -14.06 -3.49
N GLY A 105 -6.44 -14.56 -3.49
CA GLY A 105 -7.09 -15.14 -2.31
C GLY A 105 -6.27 -16.25 -1.63
N PRO A 106 -6.72 -16.77 -0.48
CA PRO A 106 -5.98 -17.74 0.31
C PRO A 106 -5.59 -18.96 -0.54
N GLU A 107 -4.32 -19.36 -0.46
CA GLU A 107 -3.76 -20.52 -1.14
C GLU A 107 -4.68 -21.74 -0.96
N GLY A 108 -5.29 -22.23 -2.05
CA GLY A 108 -6.07 -23.47 -2.00
C GLY A 108 -7.33 -23.57 -2.88
N GLY A 109 -7.41 -22.91 -4.04
CA GLY A 109 -8.65 -22.90 -4.82
C GLY A 109 -8.53 -22.72 -6.33
N GLU A 110 -7.43 -23.13 -6.98
CA GLU A 110 -7.34 -23.21 -8.45
C GLU A 110 -8.08 -24.44 -9.01
N GLN A 111 -9.28 -24.75 -8.51
CA GLN A 111 -10.13 -25.79 -9.09
C GLN A 111 -11.44 -25.15 -9.58
N ALA A 112 -11.49 -24.99 -10.91
CA ALA A 112 -12.68 -24.79 -11.74
C ALA A 112 -13.54 -23.54 -11.42
N GLN A 113 -12.98 -22.34 -11.53
CA GLN A 113 -13.79 -21.13 -11.71
C GLN A 113 -14.00 -20.90 -13.21
N SER A 114 -15.26 -20.77 -13.64
CA SER A 114 -15.58 -20.42 -15.03
C SER A 114 -14.96 -19.06 -15.36
N ALA A 115 -14.63 -18.81 -16.63
CA ALA A 115 -14.19 -17.48 -17.07
C ALA A 115 -15.21 -16.39 -16.69
N GLU A 116 -16.49 -16.75 -16.62
CA GLU A 116 -17.55 -15.89 -16.12
C GLU A 116 -17.41 -15.56 -14.62
N ASP A 117 -17.03 -16.53 -13.79
CA ASP A 117 -16.87 -16.33 -12.35
C ASP A 117 -15.68 -15.43 -12.03
N LEU A 118 -14.58 -15.57 -12.79
CA LEU A 118 -13.42 -14.68 -12.69
C LEU A 118 -13.78 -13.25 -13.11
N ALA A 119 -14.49 -13.07 -14.23
CA ALA A 119 -14.93 -11.76 -14.69
C ALA A 119 -15.95 -11.11 -13.75
N ARG A 120 -16.83 -11.91 -13.13
CA ARG A 120 -17.82 -11.43 -12.16
C ARG A 120 -17.15 -10.98 -10.87
N ARG A 121 -16.23 -11.77 -10.32
CA ARG A 121 -15.37 -11.35 -9.19
C ARG A 121 -14.60 -10.08 -9.55
N GLY A 122 -14.08 -10.06 -10.78
CA GLY A 122 -13.68 -8.91 -11.58
C GLY A 122 -14.41 -7.63 -11.28
N GLN A 123 -15.67 -7.65 -11.66
CA GLN A 123 -16.55 -6.52 -11.55
C GLN A 123 -16.83 -6.16 -10.08
N THR A 124 -17.15 -7.15 -9.26
CA THR A 124 -17.49 -6.93 -7.84
C THR A 124 -16.37 -6.22 -7.08
N LEU A 125 -15.11 -6.61 -7.29
CA LEU A 125 -13.98 -5.99 -6.61
C LEU A 125 -13.75 -4.55 -7.09
N ARG A 126 -13.89 -4.27 -8.39
CA ARG A 126 -13.81 -2.90 -8.92
C ARG A 126 -14.92 -2.00 -8.37
N ASP A 127 -16.13 -2.52 -8.26
CA ASP A 127 -17.25 -1.79 -7.66
C ASP A 127 -16.97 -1.49 -6.18
N ILE A 128 -16.41 -2.46 -5.44
CA ILE A 128 -15.96 -2.25 -4.05
C ILE A 128 -14.85 -1.18 -3.98
N GLU A 129 -13.90 -1.20 -4.92
CA GLU A 129 -12.82 -0.22 -4.98
C GLU A 129 -13.36 1.21 -5.15
N LEU A 130 -14.28 1.40 -6.09
CA LEU A 130 -14.94 2.67 -6.33
C LEU A 130 -15.63 3.17 -5.06
N GLU A 131 -16.36 2.31 -4.35
CA GLU A 131 -17.02 2.70 -3.10
C GLU A 131 -16.01 3.05 -1.98
N ILE A 132 -14.89 2.33 -1.88
CA ILE A 132 -13.82 2.63 -0.92
C ILE A 132 -13.16 3.98 -1.21
N GLN A 133 -13.03 4.37 -2.48
CA GLN A 133 -12.50 5.68 -2.86
C GLN A 133 -13.40 6.84 -2.41
N HIS A 134 -14.71 6.61 -2.25
CA HIS A 134 -15.66 7.61 -1.73
C HIS A 134 -15.60 7.76 -0.20
N LEU A 135 -14.96 6.82 0.53
CA LEU A 135 -14.84 6.91 1.98
C LEU A 135 -13.90 8.04 2.42
N PRO A 136 -14.23 8.75 3.52
CA PRO A 136 -13.32 9.66 4.19
C PRO A 136 -11.98 8.98 4.56
N PRO A 137 -10.83 9.69 4.52
CA PRO A 137 -9.50 9.09 4.64
C PRO A 137 -9.32 8.17 5.85
N ARG A 138 -9.84 8.57 7.02
CA ARG A 138 -9.75 7.77 8.25
C ARG A 138 -10.54 6.46 8.20
N GLN A 139 -11.69 6.45 7.52
CA GLN A 139 -12.52 5.26 7.38
C GLN A 139 -11.91 4.30 6.36
N ARG A 140 -11.32 4.84 5.29
CA ARG A 140 -10.56 4.08 4.30
C ARG A 140 -9.36 3.36 4.94
N GLU A 141 -8.56 4.08 5.73
CA GLU A 141 -7.42 3.48 6.45
C GLU A 141 -7.87 2.38 7.42
N ALA A 142 -8.93 2.61 8.20
CA ALA A 142 -9.47 1.60 9.11
C ALA A 142 -9.97 0.34 8.38
N PHE A 143 -10.66 0.53 7.24
CA PHE A 143 -11.13 -0.57 6.41
C PHE A 143 -9.97 -1.38 5.82
N LEU A 144 -8.96 -0.69 5.27
CA LEU A 144 -7.76 -1.33 4.72
C LEU A 144 -7.01 -2.11 5.81
N MET A 145 -6.78 -1.54 6.99
CA MET A 145 -6.11 -2.26 8.09
C MET A 145 -6.88 -3.51 8.53
N ARG A 146 -8.22 -3.43 8.63
CA ARG A 146 -9.02 -4.57 9.07
C ARG A 146 -9.10 -5.68 8.04
N TYR A 147 -9.38 -5.34 6.77
CA TYR A 147 -9.71 -6.32 5.74
C TYR A 147 -8.48 -6.80 4.96
N TRP A 148 -7.43 -5.98 4.89
CA TRP A 148 -6.22 -6.27 4.12
C TRP A 148 -5.04 -6.73 5.00
N GLU A 149 -5.03 -6.36 6.28
CA GLU A 149 -3.96 -6.71 7.21
C GLU A 149 -4.36 -7.74 8.28
N GLU A 150 -5.62 -8.21 8.29
CA GLU A 150 -6.18 -9.14 9.29
C GLU A 150 -5.97 -8.66 10.75
N MET A 151 -5.80 -7.36 10.94
CA MET A 151 -5.66 -6.77 12.27
C MET A 151 -7.05 -6.68 12.92
N ASP A 152 -7.33 -7.56 13.88
CA ASP A 152 -8.48 -7.43 14.77
C ASP A 152 -8.15 -6.47 15.93
N VAL A 153 -9.17 -5.75 16.43
CA VAL A 153 -9.04 -4.73 17.49
C VAL A 153 -8.95 -5.35 18.88
#